data_AF-A0A352FL83-F1
#
_entry.id   AF-A0A352FL83-F1
#
_cell.length_a   1.000
_cell.length_b   1.000
_cell.length_c   1.000
_cell.angle_alpha   90.00
_cell.angle_beta   90.00
_cell.angle_gamma   90.00
#
_symmetry.space_group_name_H-M   'P 1'
#
loop_
_entity.id
_entity.type
_entity.pdbx_description
1 polymer ?
#
loop_
_entity_poly.entity_id
_entity_poly.type
_entity_poly.pdbx_seq_one_letter_code
_entity_poly.pdbx_strand_id
1 'polypeptide(L)'
;MSGSRFIIDRRSFLTTATPFALSLPGLARAQELIERGRFDDEQLPLAREQLLNQLNAERSSAGLNELKLDDLACAVANRHARDMATGGFLSHWGSDGRKPFHRYSLAGGTAAIQENCSAAEDIQSVSPVPVLNDLHDMHKSMLDEVPPHDGHRKTILFPFHTHVGFGIALNGRSLRLDELYLSRYVELDPIVKEAKPGSTIDFSGRLLNASHFLTEIAVFYEPLPKAPDIFWLRVPRSVSFPDDVVRLRPHAPDGMTYTDGSRGDFEWRNGRFRTHVKLYKNEPGIYTIVCMVRRVPTDRGFPGGQVCVVSK
;
A
#
# COMPACT_ATOMS: atom_id res chain seq x y z
N MET A 1 17.12 15.79 17.83
CA MET A 1 16.22 16.91 17.50
C MET A 1 14.91 16.32 16.99
N SER A 2 13.85 16.63 17.74
CA SER A 2 12.41 16.36 17.57
C SER A 2 11.94 15.22 16.64
N GLY A 3 11.68 14.05 17.23
CA GLY A 3 10.75 13.08 16.67
C GLY A 3 9.35 13.38 17.19
N SER A 4 8.47 13.82 16.29
CA SER A 4 7.05 14.05 16.61
C SER A 4 6.38 12.71 16.91
N ARG A 5 6.02 12.49 18.17
CA ARG A 5 5.11 11.43 18.61
C ARG A 5 3.69 11.96 18.44
N PHE A 6 2.93 11.42 17.50
CA PHE A 6 1.47 11.49 17.56
C PHE A 6 0.96 10.23 18.27
N ILE A 7 1.03 10.26 19.60
CA ILE A 7 0.15 9.47 20.46
C ILE A 7 -0.91 10.47 20.88
N ILE A 8 -2.18 10.22 20.55
CA ILE A 8 -3.29 11.01 21.10
C ILE A 8 -3.44 10.55 22.56
N ASP A 9 -2.67 11.18 23.45
CA ASP A 9 -2.86 11.06 24.90
C ASP A 9 -3.72 12.23 25.37
N ARG A 10 -4.98 11.94 25.76
CA ARG A 10 -5.85 12.92 26.43
C ARG A 10 -5.84 12.65 27.93
N ARG A 11 -4.87 13.23 28.64
CA ARG A 11 -4.91 13.40 30.10
C ARG A 11 -4.47 14.80 30.54
N SER A 12 -5.45 15.62 30.89
CA SER A 12 -5.49 16.54 32.04
C SER A 12 -6.88 17.20 31.99
N PHE A 13 -7.73 17.15 33.01
CA PHE A 13 -7.62 17.92 34.23
C PHE A 13 -8.23 17.18 35.43
N LEU A 14 -7.48 17.09 36.53
CA LEU A 14 -7.99 16.92 37.89
C LEU A 14 -8.07 18.31 38.52
N THR A 15 -9.27 18.74 38.91
CA THR A 15 -9.47 19.77 39.93
C THR A 15 -10.46 19.24 40.95
N THR A 16 -9.93 19.10 42.17
CA THR A 16 -10.58 18.78 43.44
C THR A 16 -11.77 19.68 43.78
N ALA A 17 -12.88 19.06 44.17
CA ALA A 17 -13.80 19.61 45.16
C ALA A 17 -14.49 18.46 45.92
N THR A 18 -14.18 18.34 47.21
CA THR A 18 -14.85 17.51 48.23
C THR A 18 -15.65 18.42 49.17
N PRO A 19 -16.51 17.89 50.07
CA PRO A 19 -17.79 17.21 49.85
C PRO A 19 -18.93 17.97 50.60
N PHE A 20 -20.19 17.60 50.39
CA PHE A 20 -21.34 17.61 51.34
C PHE A 20 -22.66 17.80 50.58
N ALA A 21 -23.49 16.76 50.53
CA ALA A 21 -24.91 16.79 50.92
C ALA A 21 -25.59 15.45 50.58
N LEU A 22 -25.87 14.70 51.65
CA LEU A 22 -27.03 13.86 51.93
C LEU A 22 -27.98 13.45 50.79
N SER A 23 -28.18 12.12 50.73
CA SER A 23 -29.40 11.38 50.41
C SER A 23 -30.03 11.53 49.04
N LEU A 24 -29.84 10.50 48.22
CA LEU A 24 -30.88 9.80 47.45
C LEU A 24 -30.31 8.40 47.12
N PRO A 25 -31.00 7.27 47.39
CA PRO A 25 -30.65 5.99 46.80
C PRO A 25 -31.14 6.00 45.36
N GLY A 26 -30.53 6.85 44.54
CA GLY A 26 -30.60 6.71 43.10
C GLY A 26 -29.72 5.54 42.75
N LEU A 27 -30.32 4.36 42.56
CA LEU A 27 -29.75 3.31 41.74
C LEU A 27 -29.51 3.92 40.35
N ALA A 28 -28.39 4.62 40.18
CA ALA A 28 -27.77 4.77 38.89
C ALA A 28 -27.36 3.36 38.50
N ARG A 29 -28.30 2.65 37.88
CA ARG A 29 -28.00 1.47 37.08
C ARG A 29 -27.07 2.00 36.01
N ALA A 30 -25.77 1.97 36.27
CA ALA A 30 -24.76 2.04 35.24
C ALA A 30 -25.17 0.93 34.27
N GLN A 31 -25.83 1.35 33.20
CA GLN A 31 -26.28 0.43 32.18
C GLN A 31 -24.99 0.09 31.45
N GLU A 32 -24.27 -0.92 31.96
CA GLU A 32 -23.15 -1.50 31.26
C GLU A 32 -23.66 -1.83 29.87
N LEU A 33 -23.17 -1.10 28.87
CA LEU A 33 -23.41 -1.47 27.49
C LEU A 33 -22.83 -2.87 27.33
N ILE A 34 -23.71 -3.85 27.18
CA ILE A 34 -23.29 -5.17 26.73
C ILE A 34 -22.88 -4.97 25.27
N GLU A 35 -21.58 -4.98 25.01
CA GLU A 35 -21.05 -5.06 23.65
C GLU A 35 -21.67 -6.29 22.98
N ARG A 36 -22.54 -6.06 21.98
CA ARG A 36 -23.07 -7.16 21.19
C ARG A 36 -22.04 -7.54 20.14
N GLY A 37 -21.42 -8.69 20.36
CA GLY A 37 -20.46 -9.28 19.42
C GLY A 37 -19.12 -8.55 19.40
N ARG A 38 -18.12 -9.24 18.84
CA ARG A 38 -16.79 -8.71 18.59
C ARG A 38 -16.65 -8.56 17.08
N PHE A 39 -16.03 -7.48 16.62
CA PHE A 39 -15.63 -7.36 15.22
C PHE A 39 -14.71 -8.52 14.85
N ASP A 40 -15.11 -9.27 13.84
CA ASP A 40 -14.40 -10.43 13.32
C ASP A 40 -14.42 -10.47 11.79
N ASP A 41 -13.93 -11.58 11.23
CA ASP A 41 -13.76 -11.75 9.79
C ASP A 41 -15.11 -11.70 9.03
N GLU A 42 -16.26 -11.96 9.69
CA GLU A 42 -17.57 -11.90 9.04
C GLU A 42 -17.98 -10.47 8.64
N GLN A 43 -17.45 -9.45 9.34
CA GLN A 43 -17.74 -8.05 9.03
C GLN A 43 -16.76 -7.42 8.02
N LEU A 44 -15.71 -8.12 7.61
CA LEU A 44 -14.73 -7.60 6.64
C LEU A 44 -15.35 -7.15 5.30
N PRO A 45 -16.31 -7.89 4.69
CA PRO A 45 -16.92 -7.44 3.43
C PRO A 45 -17.64 -6.10 3.59
N LEU A 46 -18.43 -5.94 4.66
CA LEU A 46 -19.15 -4.70 4.96
C LEU A 46 -18.18 -3.54 5.22
N ALA A 47 -17.14 -3.77 6.03
CA ALA A 47 -16.13 -2.76 6.33
C ALA A 47 -15.42 -2.26 5.07
N ARG A 48 -15.05 -3.17 4.17
CA ARG A 48 -14.42 -2.85 2.88
C ARG A 48 -15.32 -2.04 1.96
N GLU A 49 -16.60 -2.40 1.90
CA GLU A 49 -17.59 -1.67 1.10
C GLU A 49 -17.78 -0.24 1.64
N GLN A 50 -17.90 -0.07 2.96
CA GLN A 50 -18.04 1.24 3.59
C GLN A 50 -16.80 2.12 3.37
N LEU A 51 -15.60 1.58 3.55
CA LEU A 51 -14.34 2.28 3.26
C LEU A 51 -14.23 2.66 1.78
N LEU A 52 -14.58 1.75 0.86
CA LEU A 52 -14.59 2.03 -0.58
C LEU A 52 -15.54 3.19 -0.93
N ASN A 53 -16.75 3.17 -0.37
CA ASN A 53 -17.76 4.19 -0.63
C ASN A 53 -17.30 5.56 -0.14
N GLN A 54 -16.71 5.64 1.05
CA GLN A 54 -16.12 6.87 1.57
C GLN A 54 -15.00 7.38 0.66
N LEU A 55 -14.01 6.52 0.37
CA LEU A 55 -12.87 6.85 -0.47
C LEU A 55 -13.30 7.36 -1.85
N ASN A 56 -14.28 6.71 -2.48
CA ASN A 56 -14.78 7.10 -3.79
C ASN A 56 -15.56 8.42 -3.76
N ALA A 57 -16.31 8.71 -2.69
CA ALA A 57 -16.95 10.01 -2.52
C ALA A 57 -15.91 11.15 -2.40
N GLU A 58 -14.83 10.91 -1.65
CA GLU A 58 -13.73 11.86 -1.47
C GLU A 58 -12.93 12.07 -2.75
N ARG A 59 -12.64 10.98 -3.48
CA ARG A 59 -11.98 11.03 -4.80
C ARG A 59 -12.84 11.74 -5.84
N SER A 60 -14.14 11.47 -5.90
CA SER A 60 -15.09 12.15 -6.79
C SER A 60 -15.16 13.65 -6.49
N SER A 61 -15.18 14.02 -5.20
CA SER A 61 -15.10 15.43 -4.77
C SER A 61 -13.80 16.12 -5.20
N ALA A 62 -12.72 15.36 -5.39
CA ALA A 62 -11.46 15.84 -5.94
C ALA A 62 -11.37 15.76 -7.48
N GLY A 63 -12.46 15.38 -8.18
CA GLY A 63 -12.49 15.22 -9.64
C GLY A 63 -11.72 13.99 -10.15
N LEU A 64 -11.53 12.97 -9.32
CA LEU A 64 -10.81 11.75 -9.64
C LEU A 64 -11.77 10.58 -9.91
N ASN A 65 -11.29 9.61 -10.69
CA ASN A 65 -12.03 8.38 -10.95
C ASN A 65 -12.19 7.54 -9.67
N GLU A 66 -13.35 6.91 -9.55
CA GLU A 66 -13.64 5.89 -8.56
C GLU A 66 -12.73 4.66 -8.73
N LEU A 67 -12.37 4.07 -7.60
CA LEU A 67 -11.61 2.82 -7.52
C LEU A 67 -12.56 1.64 -7.36
N LYS A 68 -12.06 0.45 -7.71
CA LYS A 68 -12.72 -0.83 -7.46
C LYS A 68 -11.98 -1.62 -6.40
N LEU A 69 -12.70 -2.42 -5.61
CA LEU A 69 -12.07 -3.38 -4.72
C LEU A 69 -11.31 -4.44 -5.52
N ASP A 70 -10.17 -4.87 -4.98
CA ASP A 70 -9.38 -5.96 -5.50
C ASP A 70 -9.18 -7.04 -4.43
N ASP A 71 -9.63 -8.26 -4.71
CA ASP A 71 -9.63 -9.36 -3.74
C ASP A 71 -8.21 -9.78 -3.33
N LEU A 72 -7.27 -9.81 -4.28
CA LEU A 72 -5.89 -10.16 -4.00
C LEU A 72 -5.24 -9.08 -3.13
N ALA A 73 -5.46 -7.80 -3.45
CA ALA A 73 -5.00 -6.69 -2.64
C ALA A 73 -5.56 -6.74 -1.22
N CYS A 74 -6.88 -6.96 -1.07
CA CYS A 74 -7.53 -7.16 0.23
C CYS A 74 -6.90 -8.30 1.03
N ALA A 75 -6.61 -9.43 0.39
CA ALA A 75 -6.00 -10.58 1.05
C ALA A 75 -4.55 -10.31 1.47
N VAL A 76 -3.76 -9.61 0.63
CA VAL A 76 -2.38 -9.21 0.94
C VAL A 76 -2.36 -8.21 2.09
N ALA A 77 -3.21 -7.18 2.02
CA ALA A 77 -3.33 -6.15 3.04
C ALA A 77 -3.82 -6.73 4.37
N ASN A 78 -4.79 -7.65 4.38
CA ASN A 78 -5.23 -8.33 5.60
C ASN A 78 -4.10 -9.10 6.28
N ARG A 79 -3.24 -9.79 5.52
CA ARG A 79 -2.08 -10.49 6.10
C ARG A 79 -1.13 -9.51 6.77
N HIS A 80 -0.86 -8.37 6.14
CA HIS A 80 0.02 -7.34 6.69
C HIS A 80 -0.59 -6.65 7.91
N ALA A 81 -1.89 -6.31 7.88
CA ALA A 81 -2.62 -5.79 9.03
C ALA A 81 -2.56 -6.75 10.24
N ARG A 82 -2.72 -8.06 10.01
CA ARG A 82 -2.60 -9.09 11.07
C ARG A 82 -1.18 -9.21 11.61
N ASP A 83 -0.17 -9.14 10.75
CA ASP A 83 1.23 -9.12 11.14
C ASP A 83 1.52 -7.91 12.05
N MET A 84 1.11 -6.71 11.64
CA MET A 84 1.21 -5.48 12.42
C MET A 84 0.47 -5.56 13.77
N ALA A 85 -0.76 -6.10 13.78
CA ALA A 85 -1.59 -6.21 14.98
C ALA A 85 -1.02 -7.24 15.98
N THR A 86 -0.50 -8.36 15.48
CA THR A 86 0.07 -9.43 16.30
C THR A 86 1.44 -9.05 16.82
N GLY A 87 2.28 -8.44 15.99
CA GLY A 87 3.63 -7.99 16.36
C GLY A 87 3.66 -6.66 17.14
N GLY A 88 2.55 -5.93 17.20
CA GLY A 88 2.47 -4.65 17.88
C GLY A 88 3.42 -3.60 17.28
N PHE A 89 3.37 -3.41 15.96
CA PHE A 89 4.19 -2.43 15.22
C PHE A 89 3.41 -1.84 14.05
N LEU A 90 3.72 -0.61 13.63
CA LEU A 90 3.14 0.03 12.43
C LEU A 90 4.26 0.32 11.43
N SER A 91 4.27 -0.38 10.29
CA SER A 91 5.35 -0.28 9.31
C SER A 91 4.89 -0.71 7.91
N HIS A 92 5.52 -0.17 6.87
CA HIS A 92 5.41 -0.71 5.51
C HIS A 92 6.16 -2.04 5.32
N TRP A 93 7.05 -2.39 6.25
CA TRP A 93 7.76 -3.66 6.23
C TRP A 93 7.01 -4.69 7.08
N GLY A 94 6.87 -5.90 6.57
CA GLY A 94 6.42 -7.02 7.40
C GLY A 94 7.51 -7.46 8.38
N SER A 95 7.14 -8.30 9.34
CA SER A 95 8.07 -8.98 10.25
C SER A 95 9.07 -9.89 9.53
N ASP A 96 8.77 -10.29 8.29
CA ASP A 96 9.67 -11.01 7.39
C ASP A 96 10.62 -10.09 6.57
N GLY A 97 10.52 -8.78 6.77
CA GLY A 97 11.33 -7.76 6.07
C GLY A 97 10.84 -7.42 4.66
N ARG A 98 9.72 -7.99 4.18
CA ARG A 98 9.20 -7.67 2.85
C ARG A 98 8.48 -6.33 2.82
N LYS A 99 8.73 -5.57 1.77
CA LYS A 99 8.04 -4.32 1.40
C LYS A 99 6.68 -4.60 0.73
N PRO A 100 5.82 -3.59 0.56
CA PRO A 100 4.47 -3.78 0.02
C PRO A 100 4.46 -4.41 -1.38
N PHE A 101 5.35 -3.94 -2.27
CA PHE A 101 5.44 -4.47 -3.63
C PHE A 101 5.98 -5.90 -3.70
N HIS A 102 6.84 -6.30 -2.75
CA HIS A 102 7.23 -7.70 -2.58
C HIS A 102 6.04 -8.56 -2.15
N ARG A 103 5.30 -8.14 -1.12
CA ARG A 103 4.15 -8.90 -0.59
C ARG A 103 3.07 -9.10 -1.65
N TYR A 104 2.72 -8.05 -2.38
CA TYR A 104 1.71 -8.12 -3.43
C TYR A 104 2.16 -8.98 -4.61
N SER A 105 3.39 -8.77 -5.10
CA SER A 105 3.84 -9.47 -6.29
C SER A 105 4.12 -10.96 -6.06
N LEU A 106 4.73 -11.31 -4.92
CA LEU A 106 4.96 -12.72 -4.58
C LEU A 106 3.66 -13.49 -4.31
N ALA A 107 2.56 -12.79 -4.00
CA ALA A 107 1.22 -13.36 -3.93
C ALA A 107 0.55 -13.55 -5.31
N GLY A 108 1.22 -13.14 -6.41
CA GLY A 108 0.73 -13.25 -7.79
C GLY A 108 0.24 -11.94 -8.39
N GLY A 109 0.34 -10.82 -7.67
CA GLY A 109 -0.09 -9.52 -8.16
C GLY A 109 0.87 -8.91 -9.19
N THR A 110 0.33 -8.24 -10.21
CA THR A 110 1.12 -7.61 -11.28
C THR A 110 0.85 -6.13 -11.50
N ALA A 111 -0.13 -5.56 -10.79
CA ALA A 111 -0.35 -4.12 -10.75
C ALA A 111 0.76 -3.43 -9.95
N ALA A 112 1.12 -2.20 -10.32
CA ALA A 112 1.95 -1.37 -9.45
C ALA A 112 1.13 -0.93 -8.23
N ILE A 113 1.79 -0.72 -7.09
CA ILE A 113 1.09 -0.43 -5.82
C ILE A 113 1.65 0.79 -5.09
N GLN A 114 0.81 1.38 -4.25
CA GLN A 114 1.18 2.27 -3.14
C GLN A 114 0.44 1.81 -1.89
N GLU A 115 0.94 2.15 -0.71
CA GLU A 115 0.38 1.67 0.57
C GLU A 115 0.27 2.81 1.56
N ASN A 116 -0.85 2.88 2.26
CA ASN A 116 -1.02 3.63 3.50
C ASN A 116 -1.34 2.67 4.64
N CYS A 117 -0.76 2.88 5.82
CA CYS A 117 -1.08 2.08 7.00
C CYS A 117 -1.47 3.01 8.15
N SER A 118 -2.48 2.60 8.93
CA SER A 118 -2.90 3.30 10.15
C SER A 118 -3.11 2.31 11.29
N ALA A 119 -2.98 2.82 12.52
CA ALA A 119 -3.22 2.05 13.73
C ALA A 119 -3.97 2.88 14.78
N ALA A 120 -4.88 2.22 15.48
CA ALA A 120 -5.49 2.74 16.70
C ALA A 120 -5.24 1.74 17.84
N GLU A 121 -4.70 2.22 18.95
CA GLU A 121 -4.45 1.44 20.16
C GLU A 121 -5.48 1.79 21.22
N ASP A 122 -5.80 0.83 22.10
CA ASP A 122 -6.76 1.00 23.19
C ASP A 122 -8.15 1.52 22.73
N ILE A 123 -8.63 1.06 21.56
CA ILE A 123 -9.93 1.47 21.01
C ILE A 123 -11.04 1.28 22.03
N GLN A 124 -12.03 2.18 22.06
CA GLN A 124 -13.02 2.22 23.15
C GLN A 124 -13.91 0.98 23.19
N SER A 125 -14.25 0.44 22.02
CA SER A 125 -15.11 -0.74 21.88
C SER A 125 -14.56 -1.67 20.81
N VAL A 126 -14.76 -2.97 21.00
CA VAL A 126 -14.42 -4.00 20.00
C VAL A 126 -15.64 -4.52 19.27
N SER A 127 -16.82 -3.93 19.48
CA SER A 127 -18.04 -4.31 18.78
C SER A 127 -18.06 -3.79 17.33
N PRO A 128 -18.82 -4.43 16.42
CA PRO A 128 -18.70 -4.14 14.99
C PRO A 128 -18.93 -2.68 14.60
N VAL A 129 -20.00 -2.03 15.08
CA VAL A 129 -20.34 -0.66 14.67
C VAL A 129 -19.29 0.37 15.12
N PRO A 130 -18.84 0.39 16.39
CA PRO A 130 -17.72 1.24 16.80
C PRO A 130 -16.43 0.99 16.03
N VAL A 131 -16.06 -0.27 15.77
CA VAL A 131 -14.84 -0.57 14.99
C VAL A 131 -14.95 -0.03 13.57
N LEU A 132 -16.12 -0.10 12.94
CA LEU A 132 -16.35 0.50 11.61
C LEU A 132 -16.17 2.02 11.65
N ASN A 133 -16.67 2.70 12.69
CA ASN A 133 -16.44 4.15 12.87
C ASN A 133 -14.95 4.47 13.07
N ASP A 134 -14.24 3.68 13.88
CA ASP A 134 -12.80 3.87 14.08
C ASP A 134 -12.04 3.72 12.74
N LEU A 135 -12.42 2.76 11.89
CA LEU A 135 -11.83 2.60 10.55
C LEU A 135 -12.08 3.82 9.65
N HIS A 136 -13.30 4.37 9.68
CA HIS A 136 -13.63 5.61 8.96
C HIS A 136 -12.80 6.80 9.44
N ASP A 137 -12.63 6.96 10.75
CA ASP A 137 -11.81 8.03 11.34
C ASP A 137 -10.33 7.85 11.00
N MET A 138 -9.82 6.61 11.01
CA MET A 138 -8.46 6.29 10.60
C MET A 138 -8.21 6.67 9.13
N HIS A 139 -9.09 6.29 8.20
CA HIS A 139 -9.02 6.70 6.79
C HIS A 139 -9.04 8.22 6.64
N LYS A 140 -10.04 8.86 7.27
CA LYS A 140 -10.24 10.30 7.20
C LYS A 140 -9.04 11.08 7.73
N SER A 141 -8.43 10.62 8.82
CA SER A 141 -7.23 11.26 9.38
C SER A 141 -6.06 11.28 8.40
N MET A 142 -5.86 10.20 7.63
CA MET A 142 -4.85 10.10 6.58
C MET A 142 -5.17 11.03 5.40
N LEU A 143 -6.45 11.15 5.02
CA LEU A 143 -6.86 12.09 3.98
C LEU A 143 -6.66 13.54 4.42
N ASP A 144 -6.99 13.89 5.67
CA ASP A 144 -6.98 15.27 6.18
C ASP A 144 -5.56 15.81 6.48
N GLU A 145 -4.51 15.00 6.28
CA GLU A 145 -3.13 15.44 6.42
C GLU A 145 -2.78 16.64 5.53
N VAL A 146 -1.91 17.52 6.02
CA VAL A 146 -1.50 18.76 5.33
C VAL A 146 0.01 18.81 5.07
N PRO A 147 0.46 19.50 4.01
CA PRO A 147 1.89 19.64 3.71
C PRO A 147 2.69 20.21 4.89
N PRO A 148 3.95 19.78 5.09
CA PRO A 148 4.71 18.83 4.24
C PRO A 148 4.51 17.36 4.62
N HIS A 149 3.66 17.06 5.60
CA HIS A 149 3.45 15.71 6.16
C HIS A 149 2.14 15.08 5.66
N ASP A 150 1.90 15.18 4.35
CA ASP A 150 0.68 14.75 3.65
C ASP A 150 0.92 13.55 2.74
N GLY A 151 1.82 12.64 3.16
CA GLY A 151 2.17 11.46 2.39
C GLY A 151 0.96 10.59 2.10
N HIS A 152 0.11 10.34 3.10
CA HIS A 152 -1.06 9.47 2.94
C HIS A 152 -2.12 10.13 2.06
N ARG A 153 -2.38 11.43 2.26
CA ARG A 153 -3.27 12.23 1.39
C ARG A 153 -2.84 12.18 -0.08
N LYS A 154 -1.54 12.30 -0.36
CA LYS A 154 -0.99 12.21 -1.72
C LYS A 154 -1.23 10.84 -2.35
N THR A 155 -1.10 9.76 -1.60
CA THR A 155 -1.44 8.40 -2.04
C THR A 155 -2.94 8.29 -2.36
N ILE A 156 -3.81 8.68 -1.42
CA ILE A 156 -5.28 8.61 -1.56
C ILE A 156 -5.74 9.35 -2.82
N LEU A 157 -5.17 10.53 -3.07
CA LEU A 157 -5.52 11.40 -4.20
C LEU A 157 -4.66 11.17 -5.44
N PHE A 158 -3.87 10.10 -5.51
CA PHE A 158 -3.08 9.81 -6.70
C PHE A 158 -4.02 9.47 -7.88
N PRO A 159 -3.94 10.19 -9.01
CA PRO A 159 -4.96 10.14 -10.07
C PRO A 159 -4.88 8.89 -10.95
N PHE A 160 -3.84 8.08 -10.78
CA PHE A 160 -3.59 6.88 -11.57
C PHE A 160 -3.87 5.60 -10.80
N HIS A 161 -4.51 5.66 -9.64
CA HIS A 161 -5.07 4.45 -9.02
C HIS A 161 -6.32 3.99 -9.79
N THR A 162 -6.48 2.68 -9.91
CA THR A 162 -7.63 2.03 -10.55
C THR A 162 -8.35 1.07 -9.61
N HIS A 163 -7.64 0.51 -8.63
CA HIS A 163 -8.21 -0.40 -7.63
C HIS A 163 -7.62 -0.11 -6.25
N VAL A 164 -8.23 -0.67 -5.21
CA VAL A 164 -7.77 -0.62 -3.83
C VAL A 164 -8.09 -1.94 -3.13
N GLY A 165 -7.27 -2.33 -2.16
CA GLY A 165 -7.61 -3.39 -1.20
C GLY A 165 -7.46 -2.87 0.23
N PHE A 166 -8.39 -3.27 1.10
CA PHE A 166 -8.33 -2.91 2.52
C PHE A 166 -8.03 -4.14 3.38
N GLY A 167 -6.96 -4.02 4.15
CA GLY A 167 -6.51 -4.90 5.20
C GLY A 167 -6.98 -4.43 6.56
N ILE A 168 -7.72 -5.25 7.29
CA ILE A 168 -8.22 -4.91 8.63
C ILE A 168 -7.86 -6.03 9.59
N ALA A 169 -7.33 -5.67 10.75
CA ALA A 169 -7.06 -6.63 11.83
C ALA A 169 -7.30 -6.00 13.20
N LEU A 170 -8.00 -6.75 14.06
CA LEU A 170 -8.25 -6.38 15.45
C LEU A 170 -7.64 -7.44 16.39
N ASN A 171 -6.58 -7.08 17.10
CA ASN A 171 -5.95 -7.93 18.11
C ASN A 171 -6.12 -7.31 19.51
N GLY A 172 -6.93 -7.93 20.38
CA GLY A 172 -7.35 -7.30 21.63
C GLY A 172 -8.11 -6.01 21.36
N ARG A 173 -7.51 -4.86 21.71
CA ARG A 173 -8.00 -3.49 21.43
C ARG A 173 -7.05 -2.71 20.48
N SER A 174 -6.15 -3.41 19.79
CA SER A 174 -5.28 -2.87 18.76
C SER A 174 -5.91 -3.08 17.39
N LEU A 175 -6.27 -2.00 16.71
CA LEU A 175 -6.89 -2.00 15.39
C LEU A 175 -5.91 -1.52 14.33
N ARG A 176 -5.82 -2.27 13.23
CA ARG A 176 -4.95 -1.97 12.08
C ARG A 176 -5.77 -1.82 10.82
N LEU A 177 -5.43 -0.79 10.04
CA LEU A 177 -5.92 -0.56 8.70
C LEU A 177 -4.73 -0.48 7.76
N ASP A 178 -4.77 -1.25 6.67
CA ASP A 178 -3.79 -1.25 5.60
C ASP A 178 -4.52 -1.01 4.28
N GLU A 179 -4.17 0.06 3.57
CA GLU A 179 -4.80 0.47 2.31
C GLU A 179 -3.81 0.29 1.18
N LEU A 180 -4.02 -0.73 0.35
CA LEU A 180 -3.16 -1.06 -0.76
C LEU A 180 -3.79 -0.56 -2.06
N TYR A 181 -3.26 0.54 -2.59
CA TYR A 181 -3.74 1.18 -3.81
C TYR A 181 -3.03 0.64 -5.04
N LEU A 182 -3.78 0.33 -6.10
CA LEU A 182 -3.27 -0.35 -7.30
C LEU A 182 -3.38 0.54 -8.53
N SER A 183 -2.31 0.58 -9.32
CA SER A 183 -2.27 1.11 -10.68
C SER A 183 -2.13 -0.06 -11.66
N ARG A 184 -3.28 -0.50 -12.19
CA ARG A 184 -3.40 -1.61 -13.15
C ARG A 184 -3.54 -1.08 -14.57
N TYR A 185 -2.41 -1.00 -15.30
CA TYR A 185 -2.34 -0.52 -16.69
C TYR A 185 -1.65 -1.50 -17.64
N VAL A 186 -0.97 -2.51 -17.10
CA VAL A 186 -0.24 -3.51 -17.86
C VAL A 186 -0.77 -4.91 -17.50
N GLU A 187 -1.05 -5.71 -18.52
CA GLU A 187 -1.20 -7.16 -18.39
C GLU A 187 0.13 -7.80 -18.79
N LEU A 188 0.77 -8.51 -17.87
CA LEU A 188 2.01 -9.24 -18.13
C LEU A 188 1.71 -10.64 -18.64
N ASP A 189 2.49 -11.09 -19.63
CA ASP A 189 2.49 -12.50 -20.01
C ASP A 189 3.10 -13.34 -18.86
N PRO A 190 2.87 -14.67 -18.82
CA PRO A 190 3.45 -15.52 -17.78
C PRO A 190 4.97 -15.34 -17.66
N ILE A 191 5.43 -15.06 -16.44
CA ILE A 191 6.83 -14.82 -16.12
C ILE A 191 7.29 -15.81 -15.04
N VAL A 192 8.56 -16.21 -15.12
CA VAL A 192 9.21 -16.99 -14.07
C VAL A 192 9.21 -16.23 -12.75
N LYS A 193 8.86 -16.90 -11.65
CA LYS A 193 8.89 -16.31 -10.30
C LYS A 193 10.28 -16.42 -9.66
N GLU A 194 11.08 -17.36 -10.13
CA GLU A 194 12.41 -17.66 -9.61
C GLU A 194 13.36 -17.90 -10.78
N ALA A 195 14.61 -17.43 -10.64
CA ALA A 195 15.65 -17.62 -11.65
C ALA A 195 17.05 -17.60 -11.00
N LYS A 196 18.04 -18.17 -11.69
CA LYS A 196 19.42 -18.21 -11.17
C LYS A 196 20.06 -16.82 -11.17
N PRO A 197 20.95 -16.49 -10.21
CA PRO A 197 21.75 -15.28 -10.26
C PRO A 197 22.49 -15.14 -11.58
N GLY A 198 22.53 -13.92 -12.12
CA GLY A 198 23.15 -13.66 -13.42
C GLY A 198 22.35 -14.17 -14.62
N SER A 199 21.17 -14.79 -14.49
CA SER A 199 20.42 -15.26 -15.66
C SER A 199 19.71 -14.11 -16.40
N THR A 200 19.31 -14.37 -17.63
CA THR A 200 18.43 -13.48 -18.40
C THR A 200 17.06 -14.15 -18.50
N ILE A 201 15.99 -13.38 -18.30
CA ILE A 201 14.61 -13.86 -18.36
C ILE A 201 13.82 -13.13 -19.45
N ASP A 202 12.84 -13.81 -20.04
CA ASP A 202 11.88 -13.18 -20.94
C ASP A 202 10.90 -12.32 -20.16
N PHE A 203 10.64 -11.12 -20.66
CA PHE A 203 9.67 -10.19 -20.08
C PHE A 203 8.82 -9.58 -21.19
N SER A 204 7.53 -9.86 -21.18
CA SER A 204 6.59 -9.36 -22.17
C SER A 204 5.21 -9.11 -21.57
N GLY A 205 4.41 -8.35 -22.31
CA GLY A 205 3.04 -8.05 -21.92
C GLY A 205 2.41 -7.03 -22.85
N ARG A 206 1.30 -6.46 -22.39
CA ARG A 206 0.58 -5.41 -23.10
C ARG A 206 0.02 -4.35 -22.17
N LEU A 207 -0.06 -3.13 -22.68
CA LEU A 207 -0.88 -2.09 -22.09
C LEU A 207 -2.36 -2.47 -22.24
N LEU A 208 -3.13 -2.30 -21.17
CA LEU A 208 -4.58 -2.53 -21.17
C LEU A 208 -5.32 -1.52 -22.07
N ASN A 209 -4.77 -0.32 -22.21
CA ASN A 209 -5.18 0.66 -23.20
C ASN A 209 -4.00 0.94 -24.14
N ALA A 210 -4.16 0.59 -25.42
CA ALA A 210 -3.11 0.73 -26.43
C ALA A 210 -2.74 2.19 -26.76
N SER A 211 -3.60 3.16 -26.38
CA SER A 211 -3.32 4.60 -26.53
C SER A 211 -2.42 5.17 -25.43
N HIS A 212 -2.19 4.42 -24.35
CA HIS A 212 -1.19 4.80 -23.35
C HIS A 212 0.23 4.55 -23.87
N PHE A 213 1.21 5.10 -23.16
CA PHE A 213 2.61 5.02 -23.52
C PHE A 213 3.39 4.22 -22.48
N LEU A 214 4.14 3.22 -22.93
CA LEU A 214 5.14 2.54 -22.11
C LEU A 214 6.46 3.30 -22.26
N THR A 215 6.89 4.00 -21.20
CA THR A 215 8.03 4.91 -21.29
C THR A 215 9.34 4.27 -20.88
N GLU A 216 9.29 3.32 -19.96
CA GLU A 216 10.47 2.68 -19.38
C GLU A 216 10.07 1.35 -18.71
N ILE A 217 10.98 0.39 -18.70
CA ILE A 217 10.94 -0.77 -17.81
C ILE A 217 12.10 -0.63 -16.84
N ALA A 218 11.81 -0.35 -15.57
CA ALA A 218 12.79 -0.21 -14.51
C ALA A 218 13.00 -1.55 -13.80
N VAL A 219 14.24 -2.00 -13.70
CA VAL A 219 14.64 -3.28 -13.11
C VAL A 219 15.45 -2.99 -11.85
N PHE A 220 14.75 -2.99 -10.72
CA PHE A 220 15.33 -2.75 -9.40
C PHE A 220 15.90 -4.03 -8.80
N TYR A 221 16.99 -3.92 -8.04
CA TYR A 221 17.56 -5.01 -7.26
C TYR A 221 17.57 -4.68 -5.77
N GLU A 222 17.19 -5.65 -4.94
CA GLU A 222 17.42 -5.64 -3.50
C GLU A 222 17.96 -7.01 -3.04
N PRO A 223 18.84 -7.06 -2.02
CA PRO A 223 19.17 -8.32 -1.35
C PRO A 223 17.92 -9.00 -0.80
N LEU A 224 18.00 -10.32 -0.59
CA LEU A 224 16.90 -11.05 0.04
C LEU A 224 16.55 -10.42 1.40
N PRO A 225 15.25 -10.17 1.66
CA PRO A 225 14.82 -9.51 2.89
C PRO A 225 15.19 -10.36 4.09
N LYS A 226 15.61 -9.68 5.16
CA LYS A 226 15.86 -10.27 6.47
C LYS A 226 14.82 -9.74 7.44
N ALA A 227 14.39 -10.57 8.38
CA ALA A 227 13.53 -10.14 9.47
C ALA A 227 14.20 -8.97 10.21
N PRO A 228 13.57 -7.78 10.24
CA PRO A 228 14.11 -6.64 10.96
C PRO A 228 13.88 -6.81 12.47
N ASP A 229 14.63 -6.05 13.26
CA ASP A 229 14.35 -5.92 14.69
C ASP A 229 12.96 -5.29 14.92
N ILE A 230 12.23 -5.75 15.92
CA ILE A 230 10.86 -5.29 16.18
C ILE A 230 10.80 -3.80 16.55
N PHE A 231 11.82 -3.26 17.22
CA PHE A 231 11.89 -1.82 17.50
C PHE A 231 12.13 -1.02 16.23
N TRP A 232 12.84 -1.58 15.25
CA TRP A 232 13.01 -0.94 13.95
C TRP A 232 11.67 -0.79 13.21
N LEU A 233 10.79 -1.80 13.32
CA LEU A 233 9.44 -1.77 12.75
C LEU A 233 8.49 -0.77 13.44
N ARG A 234 8.82 -0.29 14.64
CA ARG A 234 8.01 0.70 15.37
C ARG A 234 8.37 2.15 15.04
N VAL A 235 9.39 2.37 14.22
CA VAL A 235 9.81 3.70 13.78
C VAL A 235 9.21 3.99 12.41
N PRO A 236 8.43 5.07 12.25
CA PRO A 236 7.87 5.45 10.95
C PRO A 236 8.96 5.67 9.90
N ARG A 237 8.75 5.12 8.71
CA ARG A 237 9.69 5.22 7.57
C ARG A 237 8.93 5.27 6.27
N SER A 238 9.37 6.13 5.36
CA SER A 238 8.89 6.11 3.98
C SER A 238 9.46 4.92 3.24
N VAL A 239 8.65 4.29 2.41
CA VAL A 239 9.08 3.22 1.50
C VAL A 239 9.26 3.78 0.09
N SER A 240 10.32 3.37 -0.57
CA SER A 240 10.56 3.64 -1.99
C SER A 240 11.14 2.40 -2.67
N PHE A 241 11.13 2.42 -4.00
CA PHE A 241 12.00 1.54 -4.78
C PHE A 241 13.47 1.82 -4.42
N PRO A 242 14.36 0.82 -4.52
CA PRO A 242 15.78 0.98 -4.20
C PRO A 242 16.49 1.84 -5.26
N ASP A 243 17.68 2.34 -4.92
CA ASP A 243 18.51 3.13 -5.84
C ASP A 243 19.21 2.26 -6.90
N ASP A 244 19.43 0.98 -6.63
CA ASP A 244 20.06 0.03 -7.55
C ASP A 244 19.06 -0.39 -8.64
N VAL A 245 19.20 0.22 -9.82
CA VAL A 245 18.24 0.10 -10.93
C VAL A 245 18.92 0.14 -12.29
N VAL A 246 18.47 -0.76 -13.17
CA VAL A 246 18.73 -0.69 -14.62
C VAL A 246 17.44 -0.27 -15.32
N ARG A 247 17.53 0.69 -16.24
CA ARG A 247 16.36 1.24 -16.95
C ARG A 247 16.43 0.86 -18.41
N LEU A 248 15.45 0.09 -18.86
CA LEU A 248 15.28 -0.27 -20.27
C LEU A 248 14.29 0.71 -20.91
N ARG A 249 14.61 1.17 -22.12
CA ARG A 249 13.83 2.14 -22.88
C ARG A 249 13.24 1.52 -24.15
N PRO A 250 12.05 1.95 -24.60
CA PRO A 250 11.53 1.50 -25.89
C PRO A 250 12.46 1.95 -27.03
N HIS A 251 12.34 1.32 -28.19
CA HIS A 251 13.08 1.76 -29.36
C HIS A 251 12.70 3.20 -29.72
N ALA A 252 13.71 4.04 -29.94
CA ALA A 252 13.53 5.39 -30.44
C ALA A 252 12.85 5.35 -31.82
N PRO A 253 12.00 6.34 -32.15
CA PRO A 253 11.39 6.46 -33.47
C PRO A 253 12.45 6.41 -34.59
N ASP A 254 12.04 5.99 -35.78
CA ASP A 254 12.97 5.90 -36.90
C ASP A 254 13.62 7.27 -37.20
N GLY A 255 14.95 7.24 -37.37
CA GLY A 255 15.77 8.46 -37.53
C GLY A 255 16.13 9.18 -36.23
N MET A 256 15.69 8.69 -35.06
CA MET A 256 16.04 9.25 -33.75
C MET A 256 16.89 8.28 -32.93
N THR A 257 17.69 8.84 -32.03
CA THR A 257 18.44 8.11 -31.00
C THR A 257 18.27 8.78 -29.65
N TYR A 258 18.51 8.04 -28.57
CA TYR A 258 18.67 8.66 -27.25
C TYR A 258 19.94 9.51 -27.19
N THR A 259 20.07 10.33 -26.14
CA THR A 259 21.23 11.22 -25.94
C THR A 259 22.54 10.46 -25.76
N ASP A 260 22.48 9.19 -25.38
CA ASP A 260 23.61 8.26 -25.28
C ASP A 260 23.93 7.56 -26.63
N GLY A 261 23.21 7.90 -27.71
CA GLY A 261 23.38 7.31 -29.04
C GLY A 261 22.71 5.94 -29.22
N SER A 262 22.13 5.36 -28.15
CA SER A 262 21.42 4.10 -28.24
C SER A 262 20.11 4.23 -29.01
N ARG A 263 19.66 3.12 -29.60
CA ARG A 263 18.31 3.02 -30.18
C ARG A 263 17.25 2.64 -29.14
N GLY A 264 17.60 2.38 -27.89
CA GLY A 264 16.73 1.76 -26.89
C GLY A 264 16.93 0.25 -26.78
N ASP A 265 16.18 -0.39 -25.88
CA ASP A 265 16.39 -1.76 -25.43
C ASP A 265 15.30 -2.74 -25.87
N PHE A 266 14.11 -2.23 -26.22
CA PHE A 266 12.99 -3.10 -26.58
C PHE A 266 12.02 -2.48 -27.57
N GLU A 267 11.38 -3.35 -28.37
CA GLU A 267 10.28 -2.94 -29.23
C GLU A 267 8.97 -2.86 -28.44
N TRP A 268 8.22 -1.80 -28.71
CA TRP A 268 6.85 -1.63 -28.26
C TRP A 268 6.00 -1.17 -29.44
N ARG A 269 5.00 -1.99 -29.82
CA ARG A 269 4.12 -1.72 -30.97
C ARG A 269 2.70 -2.18 -30.64
N ASN A 270 1.71 -1.39 -31.01
CA ASN A 270 0.29 -1.70 -30.79
C ASN A 270 -0.04 -2.09 -29.34
N GLY A 271 0.57 -1.39 -28.37
CA GLY A 271 0.38 -1.67 -26.95
C GLY A 271 1.13 -2.88 -26.40
N ARG A 272 1.74 -3.74 -27.24
CA ARG A 272 2.51 -4.91 -26.82
C ARG A 272 4.01 -4.62 -26.78
N PHE A 273 4.70 -5.19 -25.79
CA PHE A 273 6.14 -5.10 -25.66
C PHE A 273 6.74 -6.47 -25.38
N ARG A 274 8.00 -6.65 -25.75
CA ARG A 274 8.81 -7.81 -25.39
C ARG A 274 10.26 -7.38 -25.23
N THR A 275 10.89 -7.86 -24.18
CA THR A 275 12.31 -7.64 -23.90
C THR A 275 12.89 -8.82 -23.13
N HIS A 276 14.20 -8.77 -22.92
CA HIS A 276 14.92 -9.68 -22.07
C HIS A 276 15.48 -8.90 -20.87
N VAL A 277 15.14 -9.33 -19.66
CA VAL A 277 15.62 -8.70 -18.42
C VAL A 277 16.80 -9.49 -17.89
N LYS A 278 17.96 -8.84 -17.78
CA LYS A 278 19.13 -9.40 -17.12
C LYS A 278 19.00 -9.24 -15.60
N LEU A 279 19.06 -10.34 -14.87
CA LEU A 279 19.28 -10.34 -13.42
C LEU A 279 20.77 -10.00 -13.20
N TYR A 280 21.09 -8.71 -13.19
CA TYR A 280 22.45 -8.19 -13.38
C TYR A 280 23.42 -8.40 -12.20
N LYS A 281 22.96 -8.96 -11.08
CA LYS A 281 23.77 -9.32 -9.92
C LYS A 281 24.01 -10.83 -9.94
N ASN A 282 25.25 -11.22 -9.68
CA ASN A 282 25.64 -12.62 -9.51
C ASN A 282 25.51 -13.06 -8.04
N GLU A 283 24.46 -12.61 -7.36
CA GLU A 283 24.16 -12.93 -5.97
C GLU A 283 22.64 -13.05 -5.75
N PRO A 284 22.19 -13.78 -4.71
CA PRO A 284 20.77 -13.89 -4.42
C PRO A 284 20.10 -12.55 -4.10
N GLY A 285 18.83 -12.39 -4.47
CA GLY A 285 18.07 -11.17 -4.20
C GLY A 285 16.67 -11.20 -4.78
N ILE A 286 15.98 -10.06 -4.73
CA ILE A 286 14.69 -9.86 -5.36
C ILE A 286 14.85 -8.77 -6.42
N TYR A 287 14.43 -9.08 -7.64
CA TYR A 287 14.29 -8.10 -8.71
C TYR A 287 12.86 -7.62 -8.77
N THR A 288 12.64 -6.32 -8.65
CA THR A 288 11.32 -5.73 -8.90
C THR A 288 11.36 -5.04 -10.26
N ILE A 289 10.62 -5.59 -11.23
CA ILE A 289 10.53 -5.09 -12.59
C ILE A 289 9.26 -4.25 -12.68
N VAL A 290 9.38 -2.97 -13.04
CA VAL A 290 8.29 -2.00 -13.03
C VAL A 290 8.12 -1.42 -14.43
N CYS A 291 6.90 -1.49 -14.96
CA CYS A 291 6.52 -0.83 -16.20
C CYS A 291 6.05 0.59 -15.91
N MET A 292 6.78 1.58 -16.41
CA MET A 292 6.44 3.00 -16.29
C MET A 292 5.54 3.42 -17.44
N VAL A 293 4.38 3.99 -17.11
CA VAL A 293 3.31 4.33 -18.05
C VAL A 293 3.02 5.83 -18.02
N ARG A 294 2.58 6.36 -19.16
CA ARG A 294 1.86 7.65 -19.26
C ARG A 294 0.53 7.41 -19.94
N ARG A 295 -0.55 8.08 -19.50
CA ARG A 295 -1.83 7.96 -20.22
C ARG A 295 -1.87 8.88 -21.43
N VAL A 296 -1.28 10.06 -21.28
CA VAL A 296 -1.11 11.07 -22.34
C VAL A 296 0.34 11.58 -22.33
N PRO A 297 0.84 12.16 -23.45
CA PRO A 297 2.24 12.59 -23.53
C PRO A 297 2.69 13.56 -22.43
N THR A 298 1.76 14.38 -21.91
CA THR A 298 1.99 15.39 -20.87
C THR A 298 2.02 14.82 -19.45
N ASP A 299 1.56 13.59 -19.22
CA ASP A 299 1.64 12.96 -17.90
C ASP A 299 3.12 12.76 -17.51
N ARG A 300 3.43 12.94 -16.22
CA ARG A 300 4.65 12.36 -15.67
C ARG A 300 4.52 10.83 -15.68
N GLY A 301 5.60 10.13 -16.01
CA GLY A 301 5.59 8.67 -15.98
C GLY A 301 5.30 8.15 -14.58
N PHE A 302 4.43 7.15 -14.47
CA PHE A 302 4.07 6.52 -13.21
C PHE A 302 4.12 4.99 -13.32
N PRO A 303 4.34 4.25 -12.22
CA PRO A 303 4.26 2.79 -12.22
C PRO A 303 2.86 2.30 -12.62
N GLY A 304 2.74 1.54 -13.71
CA GLY A 304 1.47 1.01 -14.22
C GLY A 304 1.35 -0.52 -14.16
N GLY A 305 2.42 -1.20 -13.75
CA GLY A 305 2.51 -2.63 -13.55
C GLY A 305 3.87 -2.97 -12.92
N GLN A 306 3.93 -4.04 -12.14
CA GLN A 306 5.18 -4.50 -11.54
C GLN A 306 5.19 -6.01 -11.36
N VAL A 307 6.37 -6.63 -11.30
CA VAL A 307 6.51 -8.03 -10.87
C VAL A 307 7.83 -8.26 -10.16
N CYS A 308 7.83 -9.14 -9.17
CA CYS A 308 9.03 -9.59 -8.46
C CYS A 308 9.51 -10.93 -9.02
N VAL A 309 10.82 -11.05 -9.24
CA VAL A 309 11.51 -12.30 -9.53
C VAL A 309 12.56 -12.55 -8.46
N VAL A 310 12.48 -13.69 -7.79
CA VAL A 310 13.47 -14.08 -6.78
C VAL A 310 14.67 -14.70 -7.47
N SER A 311 15.84 -14.11 -7.29
CA SER A 311 17.10 -14.64 -7.79
C SER A 311 17.74 -15.52 -6.72
N LYS A 312 17.87 -16.83 -6.97
CA LYS A 312 18.48 -17.81 -6.05
C LYS A 312 18.99 -19.06 -6.78
#